data_AF-A0AAD6A984-F1
#
_entry.id   AF-A0AAD6A984-F1
#
_cell.length_a   1.000
_cell.length_b   1.000
_cell.length_c   1.000
_cell.angle_alpha   90.00
_cell.angle_beta   90.00
_cell.angle_gamma   90.00
#
_symmetry.space_group_name_H-M   'P 1'
#
loop_
_entity.id
_entity.type
_entity.pdbx_description
1 polymer ?
#
loop_
_entity_poly.entity_id
_entity_poly.type
_entity_poly.pdbx_seq_one_letter_code
_entity_poly.pdbx_strand_id
1 'polypeptide(L)'
;EPLEQKYPNVSHQALSLMKDCLRMDPSERLSCETLLQHPYFDSLQEKSSSSQDRSGNRRTRLTRKHLPPGYLPQLTSSSIFPSLDNKKYNNNLRRFNYHLPNI
;
A
#
# COMPACT_ATOMS: atom_id res chain seq x y z
N GLU A 1 -24.26 3.31 -8.62
CA GLU A 1 -24.01 2.37 -9.74
C GLU A 1 -23.57 1.00 -9.25
N PRO A 2 -24.30 -0.08 -9.61
CA PRO A 2 -23.89 -1.46 -9.35
C PRO A 2 -22.68 -1.86 -10.20
N LEU A 3 -21.94 -2.88 -9.78
CA LEU A 3 -20.71 -3.31 -10.45
C LEU A 3 -20.94 -3.74 -11.90
N GLU A 4 -22.07 -4.38 -12.17
CA GLU A 4 -22.48 -4.88 -13.48
C GLU A 4 -22.64 -3.75 -14.49
N GLN A 5 -23.17 -2.61 -14.06
CA GLN A 5 -23.35 -1.44 -14.90
C GLN A 5 -22.03 -0.70 -15.16
N LYS A 6 -21.12 -0.73 -14.18
CA LYS A 6 -19.79 -0.11 -14.32
C LYS A 6 -18.85 -0.94 -15.19
N TYR A 7 -19.01 -2.26 -15.20
CA TYR A 7 -18.14 -3.19 -15.89
C TYR A 7 -18.95 -4.19 -16.75
N PRO A 8 -19.59 -3.75 -17.84
CA PRO A 8 -20.44 -4.62 -18.67
C PRO A 8 -19.67 -5.72 -19.41
N ASN A 9 -18.37 -5.53 -19.66
CA ASN A 9 -17.55 -6.45 -20.48
C ASN A 9 -16.68 -7.40 -19.65
N VAL A 10 -16.86 -7.42 -18.32
CA VAL A 10 -16.02 -8.26 -17.45
C VAL A 10 -16.65 -9.65 -17.29
N SER A 11 -15.83 -10.68 -17.08
CA SER A 11 -16.35 -12.04 -16.92
C SER A 11 -17.21 -12.17 -15.66
N HIS A 12 -18.20 -13.08 -15.70
CA HIS A 12 -19.05 -13.36 -14.54
C HIS A 12 -18.25 -13.80 -13.31
N GLN A 13 -17.17 -14.57 -13.50
CA GLN A 13 -16.28 -14.99 -12.43
C GLN A 13 -15.54 -13.79 -11.81
N ALA A 14 -15.08 -12.84 -12.61
CA ALA A 14 -14.46 -11.61 -12.10
C ALA A 14 -15.46 -10.76 -11.32
N LEU A 15 -16.70 -10.64 -11.81
CA LEU A 15 -17.77 -9.94 -11.09
C LEU A 15 -18.07 -10.58 -9.74
N SER A 16 -18.17 -11.91 -9.69
CA SER A 16 -18.39 -12.63 -8.43
C SER A 16 -17.28 -12.33 -7.42
N LEU A 17 -16.02 -12.49 -7.83
CA LEU A 17 -14.87 -12.20 -6.99
C LEU A 17 -14.89 -10.75 -6.48
N MET A 18 -15.17 -9.78 -7.35
CA MET A 18 -15.22 -8.36 -6.95
C MET A 18 -16.34 -8.08 -5.94
N LYS A 19 -17.51 -8.72 -6.09
CA LYS A 19 -18.61 -8.59 -5.12
C LYS A 19 -18.22 -9.15 -3.76
N ASP A 20 -17.54 -10.28 -3.75
CA ASP A 20 -17.09 -10.95 -2.53
C ASP A 20 -16.00 -10.15 -1.80
N CYS A 21 -15.13 -9.46 -2.54
CA CYS A 21 -14.13 -8.53 -1.99
C CYS A 21 -14.75 -7.24 -1.42
N LEU A 22 -15.80 -6.72 -2.07
CA LEU A 22 -16.34 -5.38 -1.80
C LEU A 22 -17.63 -5.40 -0.95
N ARG A 23 -17.89 -6.50 -0.23
CA ARG A 23 -18.98 -6.55 0.76
C ARG A 23 -18.78 -5.47 1.82
N MET A 24 -19.86 -4.74 2.12
CA MET A 24 -19.85 -3.64 3.10
C MET A 24 -19.72 -4.17 4.53
N ASP A 25 -20.43 -5.26 4.85
CA ASP A 25 -20.27 -5.96 6.12
C ASP A 25 -18.97 -6.77 6.11
N PRO A 26 -18.04 -6.55 7.07
CA PRO A 26 -16.81 -7.34 7.16
C PRO A 26 -17.07 -8.82 7.47
N SER A 27 -18.18 -9.16 8.12
CA SER A 27 -18.53 -10.53 8.49
C SER A 27 -18.95 -11.36 7.27
N GLU A 28 -19.54 -10.71 6.27
CA GLU A 28 -19.91 -11.31 4.99
C GLU A 28 -18.75 -11.28 3.98
N ARG A 29 -17.70 -10.50 4.24
CA ARG A 29 -16.56 -10.37 3.34
C ARG A 29 -15.68 -11.61 3.44
N LEU A 30 -15.42 -12.21 2.29
CA LEU A 30 -14.57 -13.41 2.20
C LEU A 30 -13.12 -13.10 2.62
N SER A 31 -12.50 -14.09 3.26
CA SER A 31 -11.09 -14.02 3.63
C SER A 31 -10.20 -14.04 2.39
N CYS A 32 -9.01 -13.45 2.48
CA CYS A 32 -8.04 -13.48 1.38
C CYS A 32 -7.70 -14.91 0.95
N GLU A 33 -7.62 -15.85 1.89
CA GLU A 33 -7.33 -17.26 1.59
C GLU A 33 -8.44 -17.89 0.73
N THR A 34 -9.70 -17.64 1.07
CA THR A 34 -10.84 -18.15 0.31
C THR A 34 -10.96 -17.46 -1.05
N LEU A 35 -10.69 -16.16 -1.14
CA LEU A 35 -10.69 -15.43 -2.40
C LEU A 35 -9.65 -15.96 -3.39
N LEU A 36 -8.48 -16.40 -2.92
CA LEU A 36 -7.45 -16.99 -3.77
C LEU A 36 -7.82 -18.36 -4.35
N GLN A 37 -8.79 -19.05 -3.74
CA GLN A 37 -9.36 -20.31 -4.24
C GLN A 37 -10.52 -20.08 -5.24
N HIS A 38 -10.85 -18.83 -5.57
CA HIS A 38 -11.97 -18.52 -6.45
C HIS A 38 -11.68 -18.97 -7.90
N PRO A 39 -12.68 -19.52 -8.64
CA PRO A 39 -12.49 -20.03 -10.01
C PRO A 39 -11.92 -19.03 -11.02
N TYR A 40 -12.04 -17.74 -10.71
CA TYR A 40 -11.39 -16.67 -11.48
C TYR A 40 -9.89 -16.89 -11.65
N PHE A 41 -9.23 -17.48 -10.65
CA PHE A 41 -7.78 -17.72 -10.66
C PHE A 41 -7.36 -19.02 -11.34
N ASP A 42 -8.26 -19.97 -11.59
CA ASP A 42 -7.92 -21.27 -12.20
C ASP A 42 -7.24 -21.08 -13.56
N SER A 43 -7.77 -20.17 -14.38
CA SER A 43 -7.21 -19.80 -15.69
C SER A 43 -5.85 -19.07 -15.63
N LEU A 44 -5.51 -18.50 -14.47
CA LEU A 44 -4.26 -17.79 -14.22
C LEU A 44 -3.18 -18.74 -13.66
N GLN A 45 -3.59 -19.74 -12.87
CA GLN A 45 -2.68 -20.73 -12.31
C GLN A 45 -2.00 -21.59 -13.38
N GLU A 46 -2.72 -21.96 -14.45
CA GLU A 46 -2.17 -22.74 -15.56
C GLU A 46 -0.98 -22.05 -16.23
N LYS A 47 -0.98 -20.71 -16.32
CA LYS A 47 0.12 -19.91 -16.88
C LYS A 47 1.30 -19.72 -15.91
N SER A 48 1.12 -20.02 -14.63
CA SER A 48 2.14 -19.83 -13.59
C SER A 48 2.97 -21.08 -13.31
N SER A 49 2.51 -22.26 -13.75
CA SER A 49 3.25 -23.52 -13.62
C SER A 49 4.56 -23.56 -14.43
N SER A 50 4.73 -22.64 -15.40
CA SER A 50 6.00 -22.43 -16.10
C SER A 50 6.93 -21.41 -15.41
N SER A 51 6.59 -20.94 -14.21
CA SER A 51 7.40 -19.96 -13.45
C SER A 51 7.39 -20.29 -11.96
N GLN A 52 7.87 -21.48 -11.64
CA GLN A 52 8.55 -21.73 -10.38
C GLN A 52 9.67 -20.67 -10.23
N ASP A 53 9.89 -20.17 -9.01
CA ASP A 53 10.83 -19.12 -8.62
C ASP A 53 10.38 -17.65 -8.78
N ARG A 54 9.50 -17.22 -7.87
CA ARG A 54 9.47 -15.84 -7.38
C ARG A 54 10.27 -15.68 -6.07
N SER A 55 11.39 -16.38 -5.92
CA SER A 55 12.47 -15.91 -5.05
C SER A 55 13.27 -14.85 -5.81
N GLY A 56 12.96 -13.56 -5.61
CA GLY A 56 13.92 -12.50 -5.95
C GLY A 56 13.47 -11.41 -6.91
N ASN A 57 12.18 -11.06 -7.00
CA ASN A 57 11.83 -9.75 -7.57
C ASN A 57 12.07 -8.61 -6.57
N ARG A 58 13.27 -8.59 -5.96
CA ARG A 58 13.84 -7.34 -5.48
C ARG A 58 14.14 -6.54 -6.73
N ARG A 59 13.16 -5.77 -7.21
CA ARG A 59 13.43 -4.63 -8.10
C ARG A 59 14.67 -3.96 -7.53
N THR A 60 15.78 -4.09 -8.23
CA THR A 60 17.01 -3.37 -7.95
C THR A 60 16.61 -1.91 -7.99
N ARG A 61 16.32 -1.34 -6.81
CA ARG A 61 16.18 0.09 -6.65
C ARG A 61 17.52 0.63 -7.12
N LEU A 62 17.56 1.13 -8.35
CA LEU A 62 18.66 1.94 -8.84
C LEU A 62 18.91 2.96 -7.73
N THR A 63 20.11 2.92 -7.17
CA THR A 63 20.51 3.79 -6.08
C THR A 63 20.23 5.22 -6.51
N ARG A 64 19.19 5.83 -5.93
CA ARG A 64 18.79 7.20 -6.24
C ARG A 64 19.99 8.07 -5.90
N LYS A 65 20.67 8.61 -6.92
CA LYS A 65 21.74 9.59 -6.71
C LYS A 65 21.16 10.69 -5.83
N HIS A 66 21.79 10.91 -4.69
CA HIS A 66 21.38 11.89 -3.69
C HIS A 66 21.36 13.29 -4.33
N LEU A 67 20.18 13.77 -4.72
CA LEU A 67 20.00 15.17 -5.09
C LEU A 67 20.21 16.01 -3.82
N PRO A 68 20.89 17.16 -3.88
CA PRO A 68 21.08 18.00 -2.71
C PRO A 68 19.70 18.37 -2.12
N PRO A 69 19.56 18.39 -0.78
CA PRO A 69 18.35 18.90 -0.15
C PRO A 69 18.14 20.35 -0.58
N GLY A 70 17.00 20.69 -1.20
CA GLY A 70 16.62 22.10 -1.37
C GLY A 70 15.94 22.54 -2.66
N TYR A 71 15.73 21.69 -3.67
CA TYR A 71 15.15 22.13 -4.95
C TYR A 71 13.69 21.69 -5.18
N LEU A 72 12.94 21.40 -4.12
CA LEU A 72 11.49 21.25 -4.24
C LEU A 72 10.81 22.56 -3.78
N PRO A 73 9.87 23.10 -4.56
CA PRO A 73 9.13 24.28 -4.16
C PRO A 73 8.34 23.96 -2.90
N GLN A 74 8.73 24.55 -1.77
CA GLN A 74 7.96 24.48 -0.54
C GLN A 74 6.70 25.32 -0.74
N LEU A 75 5.52 24.69 -0.68
CA LEU A 75 4.26 25.43 -0.56
C LEU A 75 4.25 26.05 0.84
N THR A 76 4.47 27.36 0.91
CA THR A 76 4.69 28.13 2.14
C THR A 76 3.46 28.29 3.02
N SER A 77 2.37 27.56 2.77
CA SER A 77 1.08 27.77 3.43
C SER A 77 0.79 26.89 4.64
N SER A 78 1.74 26.06 5.10
CA SER A 78 1.56 25.27 6.34
C SER A 78 2.74 25.41 7.29
N SER A 79 2.96 26.62 7.79
CA SER A 79 3.95 26.94 8.82
C SER A 79 3.49 26.48 10.21
N ILE A 80 3.26 25.17 10.41
CA ILE A 80 3.09 24.60 11.75
C ILE A 80 4.38 23.91 12.23
N PHE A 81 5.31 23.59 11.32
CA PHE A 81 6.56 22.94 11.68
C PHE A 81 7.78 23.77 11.26
N PRO A 82 8.68 24.13 12.20
CA PRO A 82 9.93 24.76 11.83
C PRO A 82 10.76 23.79 10.99
N SER A 83 11.26 24.27 9.85
CA SER A 83 12.19 23.53 9.00
C SER A 83 13.40 23.10 9.84
N LEU A 84 13.65 21.80 9.91
CA LEU A 84 14.85 21.28 10.57
C LEU A 84 16.04 21.45 9.64
N ASP A 85 16.61 22.65 9.65
CA ASP A 85 17.91 22.90 9.05
C ASP A 85 18.97 22.08 9.81
N ASN A 86 19.71 21.32 9.02
CA ASN A 86 20.50 20.19 9.45
C ASN A 86 21.94 20.59 9.76
N LYS A 87 22.29 20.75 11.05
CA LYS A 87 23.63 20.38 11.54
C LYS A 87 23.71 20.44 13.07
N LYS A 88 24.02 19.27 13.67
CA LYS A 88 24.51 19.05 15.04
C LYS A 88 23.51 19.20 16.20
N TYR A 89 22.45 18.39 16.27
CA TYR A 89 21.73 18.18 17.54
C TYR A 89 21.25 16.73 17.76
N ASN A 90 22.08 15.74 17.45
CA ASN A 90 21.77 14.34 17.76
C ASN A 90 22.24 13.94 19.17
N ASN A 91 21.82 14.68 20.20
CA ASN A 91 22.02 14.29 21.61
C ASN A 91 21.02 14.89 22.62
N ASN A 92 20.10 15.78 22.20
CA ASN A 92 19.16 16.44 23.13
C ASN A 92 17.82 15.70 23.32
N LEU A 93 17.55 14.63 22.58
CA LEU A 93 16.27 13.90 22.71
C LEU A 93 16.15 13.14 24.04
N ARG A 94 17.25 12.95 24.77
CA ARG A 94 17.24 12.41 26.14
C ARG A 94 16.74 13.39 27.21
N ARG A 95 16.64 14.69 26.91
CA ARG A 95 16.23 15.71 27.90
C ARG A 95 14.74 15.98 27.94
N PHE A 96 14.00 15.55 26.93
CA PHE A 96 12.55 15.70 26.95
C PHE A 96 11.96 14.50 27.67
N ASN A 97 11.93 14.58 29.01
CA ASN A 97 11.09 13.76 29.85
C ASN A 97 9.62 14.10 29.53
N TYR A 98 9.11 13.57 28.41
CA TYR A 98 7.68 13.58 28.12
C TYR A 98 7.01 12.60 29.08
N HIS A 99 6.73 13.06 30.29
CA HIS A 99 5.85 12.35 31.19
C HIS A 99 4.43 12.58 30.67
N LEU A 100 3.84 11.55 30.05
CA LEU A 100 2.41 11.57 29.82
C LEU A 100 1.72 11.52 31.19
N PRO A 101 0.65 12.28 31.42
CA PRO A 101 -0.13 12.15 32.63
C PRO A 101 -0.79 10.78 32.64
N ASN A 102 -0.70 10.09 33.78
CA ASN A 102 -1.48 8.88 34.01
C ASN A 102 -2.96 9.27 34.13
N ILE A 103 -3.83 8.53 33.45
CA ILE A 103 -5.28 8.61 33.61
C ILE A 103 -5.68 7.75 34.80
#